data_AF-A0A7S1HN06-F1
#
_entry.id   AF-A0A7S1HN06-F1
#
_cell.length_a   1.000
_cell.length_b   1.000
_cell.length_c   1.000
_cell.angle_alpha   90.00
_cell.angle_beta   90.00
_cell.angle_gamma   90.00
#
_symmetry.space_group_name_H-M   'P 1'
#
loop_
_entity.id
_entity.type
_entity.pdbx_description
1 polymer ?
#
loop_
_entity_poly.entity_id
_entity_poly.type
_entity_poly.pdbx_seq_one_letter_code
_entity_poly.pdbx_strand_id
1 'polypeptide(L)'
;MLQRLRRPIERALADAQLDPAGLAEVVLVGGATRMPMVRQLVTRLFQRLPLRHLDPDLAIAMGAAVQAGLKARDAALDDVVLTDVMPYSLGIVAANQVGGRMVTD
;
A
#
# COMPACT_ATOMS: atom_id res chain seq x y z
N MET A 1 4.70 -15.52 -16.44
CA MET A 1 4.88 -14.20 -15.77
C MET A 1 3.58 -13.70 -15.11
N LEU A 2 2.46 -13.60 -15.83
CA LEU A 2 1.18 -13.12 -15.27
C LEU A 2 0.68 -13.86 -14.01
N GLN A 3 0.86 -15.18 -13.94
CA GLN A 3 0.47 -15.94 -12.74
C GLN A 3 1.19 -15.49 -11.47
N ARG A 4 2.41 -14.95 -11.60
CA ARG A 4 3.20 -14.44 -10.46
C ARG A 4 2.57 -13.18 -9.83
N LEU A 5 1.65 -12.50 -10.51
CA LEU A 5 0.93 -11.34 -9.98
C LEU A 5 -0.08 -11.72 -8.89
N ARG A 6 -0.55 -12.98 -8.87
CA ARG A 6 -1.57 -13.42 -7.91
C ARG A 6 -1.03 -13.48 -6.48
N ARG A 7 0.16 -14.06 -6.30
CA ARG A 7 0.77 -14.27 -4.99
C ARG A 7 0.89 -12.99 -4.14
N PRO A 8 1.39 -11.84 -4.64
CA PRO A 8 1.43 -10.62 -3.83
C PRO A 8 0.04 -10.05 -3.52
N ILE A 9 -0.94 -10.22 -4.42
CA ILE A 9 -2.33 -9.77 -4.20
C ILE A 9 -2.99 -10.59 -3.09
N GLU A 10 -2.90 -11.92 -3.19
CA GLU A 10 -3.46 -12.85 -2.19
C GLU A 10 -2.82 -12.64 -0.81
N ARG A 11 -1.51 -12.39 -0.77
CA ARG A 11 -0.82 -12.03 0.47
C ARG A 11 -1.33 -10.71 1.05
N ALA A 12 -1.44 -9.65 0.25
CA ALA A 12 -1.92 -8.37 0.73
C ALA A 12 -3.35 -8.45 1.29
N LEU A 13 -4.23 -9.23 0.65
CA LEU A 13 -5.58 -9.49 1.16
C LEU A 13 -5.58 -10.26 2.48
N ALA A 14 -4.72 -11.28 2.59
CA ALA A 14 -4.59 -12.05 3.82
C ALA A 14 -4.04 -11.20 4.98
N ASP A 15 -3.00 -10.40 4.72
CA ASP A 15 -2.40 -9.49 5.71
C ASP A 15 -3.42 -8.41 6.15
N ALA A 16 -4.29 -7.95 5.24
CA ALA A 16 -5.38 -7.03 5.54
C ALA A 16 -6.64 -7.69 6.14
N GLN A 17 -6.70 -9.02 6.20
CA GLN A 17 -7.88 -9.79 6.60
C GLN A 17 -9.15 -9.46 5.80
N LEU A 18 -8.99 -9.20 4.49
CA LEU A 18 -10.07 -8.82 3.59
C LEU A 18 -10.40 -9.93 2.58
N ASP A 19 -11.70 -10.15 2.38
CA ASP A 19 -12.21 -10.90 1.23
C ASP A 19 -12.17 -9.99 -0.03
N PRO A 20 -11.66 -10.46 -1.18
CA PRO A 20 -11.84 -9.78 -2.47
C PRO A 20 -13.23 -9.18 -2.72
N ALA A 21 -14.29 -9.87 -2.28
CA ALA A 21 -15.68 -9.40 -2.46
C ALA A 21 -15.99 -8.13 -1.65
N GLY A 22 -15.29 -7.91 -0.54
CA GLY A 22 -15.43 -6.74 0.34
C GLY A 22 -14.80 -5.46 -0.20
N LEU A 23 -14.01 -5.53 -1.28
CA LEU A 23 -13.42 -4.34 -1.89
C LEU A 23 -14.50 -3.51 -2.59
N ALA A 24 -14.53 -2.20 -2.33
CA ALA A 24 -15.45 -1.29 -3.01
C ALA A 24 -15.01 -1.02 -4.45
N GLU A 25 -13.73 -0.69 -4.64
CA GLU A 25 -13.19 -0.25 -5.92
C GLU A 25 -11.79 -0.84 -6.17
N VAL A 26 -11.41 -0.91 -7.44
CA VAL A 26 -10.09 -1.36 -7.87
C VAL A 26 -9.48 -0.27 -8.73
N VAL A 27 -8.30 0.22 -8.35
CA VAL A 27 -7.54 1.20 -9.13
C VAL A 27 -6.30 0.54 -9.70
N LEU A 28 -6.00 0.80 -10.97
CA LEU A 28 -4.78 0.35 -11.62
C LEU A 28 -3.84 1.53 -11.85
N VAL A 29 -2.61 1.42 -11.37
CA VAL A 29 -1.59 2.47 -11.44
C VAL A 29 -0.31 1.91 -12.09
N GLY A 30 0.35 2.71 -12.93
CA GLY A 30 1.56 2.36 -13.65
C GLY A 30 1.33 1.81 -15.07
N GLY A 31 2.23 2.13 -16.00
CA GLY A 31 2.07 1.87 -17.44
C GLY A 31 1.82 0.41 -17.82
N ALA A 32 2.43 -0.56 -17.12
CA ALA A 32 2.20 -1.99 -17.38
C ALA A 32 0.73 -2.42 -17.19
N THR A 33 -0.05 -1.69 -16.39
CA THR A 33 -1.48 -1.98 -16.18
C THR A 33 -2.37 -1.62 -17.38
N ARG A 34 -1.83 -0.93 -18.40
CA ARG A 34 -2.50 -0.69 -19.67
C ARG A 34 -2.64 -1.97 -20.51
N MET A 35 -1.82 -2.99 -20.26
CA MET A 35 -1.88 -4.27 -20.97
C MET A 35 -3.25 -4.94 -20.76
N PRO A 36 -3.98 -5.29 -21.84
CA PRO A 36 -5.32 -5.90 -21.73
C PRO A 36 -5.34 -7.16 -20.86
N MET A 37 -4.28 -7.98 -20.93
CA MET A 37 -4.16 -9.21 -20.14
C MET A 37 -4.08 -8.98 -18.63
N VAL A 38 -3.48 -7.87 -18.19
CA VAL A 38 -3.40 -7.49 -16.77
C VAL A 38 -4.78 -7.05 -16.29
N ARG A 39 -5.46 -6.21 -17.07
CA ARG A 39 -6.83 -5.76 -16.78
C ARG A 39 -7.80 -6.93 -16.67
N GLN A 40 -7.75 -7.87 -17.63
CA GLN A 40 -8.58 -9.08 -17.60
C GLN A 40 -8.27 -10.00 -16.42
N LEU A 41 -7.00 -10.09 -16.00
CA LEU A 41 -6.63 -10.86 -14.81
C LEU A 41 -7.23 -10.24 -13.55
N VAL A 42 -7.07 -8.93 -13.37
CA VAL A 42 -7.57 -8.17 -12.22
C VAL A 42 -9.10 -8.19 -12.17
N THR A 43 -9.78 -7.98 -13.30
CA THR A 43 -11.24 -8.09 -13.38
C THR A 43 -11.74 -9.47 -12.98
N ARG A 44 -11.06 -10.55 -13.39
CA ARG A 44 -11.43 -11.90 -12.97
C ARG A 44 -11.12 -12.19 -11.51
N LEU A 45 -10.06 -11.60 -10.96
CA LEU A 45 -9.66 -11.84 -9.59
C LEU A 45 -10.61 -11.17 -8.59
N PHE A 46 -11.00 -9.93 -8.87
CA PHE A 46 -11.85 -9.13 -7.97
C PHE A 46 -13.32 -9.09 -8.39
N GLN A 47 -13.68 -9.71 -9.53
CA GLN A 47 -15.02 -9.66 -10.13
C GLN A 47 -15.56 -8.22 -10.30
N ARG A 48 -14.65 -7.26 -10.50
CA ARG A 48 -14.93 -5.82 -10.60
C ARG A 48 -14.13 -5.19 -11.72
N LEU A 49 -14.70 -4.18 -12.36
CA LEU A 49 -13.98 -3.40 -13.37
C LEU A 49 -13.11 -2.35 -12.66
N PRO A 50 -11.82 -2.21 -13.06
CA PRO A 50 -11.00 -1.14 -12.54
C PRO A 50 -11.53 0.25 -12.90
N LEU A 51 -11.35 1.20 -12.00
CA LEU A 51 -11.66 2.61 -12.24
C LEU A 51 -10.85 3.16 -13.41
N ARG A 52 -11.47 4.10 -14.14
CA ARG A 52 -10.91 4.71 -15.36
C ARG A 52 -10.76 6.22 -15.29
N HIS A 53 -11.25 6.87 -14.23
CA HIS A 53 -11.21 8.33 -14.10
C HIS A 53 -9.85 8.84 -13.57
N LEU A 54 -9.00 7.95 -13.04
CA LEU A 54 -7.62 8.25 -12.64
C LEU A 54 -6.65 7.91 -13.76
N ASP A 55 -5.78 8.84 -14.12
CA ASP A 55 -4.67 8.57 -15.02
C ASP A 55 -3.61 7.72 -14.30
N PRO A 56 -3.32 6.48 -14.75
CA PRO A 56 -2.37 5.59 -14.10
C PRO A 56 -0.94 6.15 -14.07
N ASP A 57 -0.61 7.13 -14.91
CA ASP A 57 0.73 7.72 -14.98
C ASP A 57 0.86 8.97 -14.10
N LEU A 58 -0.26 9.60 -13.72
CA LEU A 58 -0.27 10.82 -12.88
C LEU A 58 -0.66 10.55 -11.43
N ALA A 59 -1.38 9.45 -11.14
CA ALA A 59 -1.92 9.16 -9.81
C ALA A 59 -0.85 9.24 -8.69
N ILE A 60 0.36 8.76 -8.97
CA ILE A 60 1.48 8.79 -8.01
C ILE A 60 1.94 10.23 -7.75
N ALA A 61 2.13 11.02 -8.80
CA ALA A 61 2.59 12.41 -8.67
C ALA A 61 1.55 13.28 -7.94
N MET A 62 0.26 13.07 -8.24
CA MET A 62 -0.83 13.74 -7.53
C MET A 62 -0.86 13.36 -6.04
N GLY A 63 -0.74 12.07 -5.73
CA GLY A 63 -0.67 11.60 -4.34
C GLY A 63 0.53 12.18 -3.58
N ALA A 64 1.70 12.26 -4.23
CA ALA A 64 2.89 12.88 -3.66
C ALA A 64 2.70 14.38 -3.37
N ALA A 65 2.00 15.10 -4.24
CA ALA A 65 1.68 16.51 -4.03
C ALA A 65 0.73 16.70 -2.83
N VAL A 66 -0.30 15.85 -2.70
CA VAL A 66 -1.17 15.83 -1.50
C VAL A 66 -0.35 15.55 -0.25
N GLN A 67 0.59 14.61 -0.32
CA GLN A 67 1.45 14.29 0.83
C GLN A 67 2.39 15.42 1.23
N ALA A 68 2.89 16.19 0.26
CA ALA A 68 3.63 17.41 0.52
C ALA A 68 2.75 18.48 1.19
N GLY A 69 1.49 18.62 0.76
CA GLY A 69 0.50 19.50 1.39
C GLY A 69 0.22 19.13 2.85
N LEU A 70 0.03 17.84 3.15
CA LEU A 70 -0.11 17.34 4.52
C LEU A 70 1.09 17.71 5.39
N LYS A 71 2.30 17.53 4.86
CA LYS A 71 3.54 17.93 5.56
C LYS A 71 3.62 19.44 5.79
N ALA A 72 3.13 20.24 4.85
CA ALA A 72 3.10 21.70 4.94
C ALA A 72 1.96 22.22 5.85
N ARG A 73 1.09 21.34 6.37
CA ARG A 73 -0.12 21.71 7.11
C ARG A 73 -1.02 22.66 6.32
N ASP A 74 -1.23 22.33 5.05
CA ASP A 74 -2.15 23.07 4.18
C ASP A 74 -3.58 22.97 4.74
N ALA A 75 -4.25 24.11 4.93
CA ALA A 75 -5.60 24.20 5.49
C ALA A 75 -6.64 23.41 4.69
N ALA A 76 -6.41 23.14 3.40
CA ALA A 76 -7.28 22.31 2.59
C ALA A 76 -7.27 20.82 3.01
N LEU A 77 -6.34 20.41 3.89
CA LEU A 77 -6.10 19.02 4.28
C LEU A 77 -6.18 18.80 5.80
N ASP A 78 -6.75 19.75 6.57
CA ASP A 78 -6.76 19.72 8.04
C ASP A 78 -7.37 18.45 8.64
N ASP A 79 -8.40 17.89 8.02
CA ASP A 79 -9.11 16.69 8.51
C ASP A 79 -8.63 15.38 7.86
N VAL A 80 -7.51 15.42 7.12
CA VAL A 80 -6.98 14.23 6.43
C VAL A 80 -5.89 13.56 7.26
N VAL A 81 -6.14 12.32 7.66
CA VAL A 81 -5.16 11.45 8.33
C VAL A 81 -4.70 10.36 7.38
N LEU A 82 -3.38 10.23 7.19
CA LEU A 82 -2.78 9.13 6.45
C LEU A 82 -2.00 8.21 7.39
N THR A 83 -2.32 6.92 7.36
CA THR A 83 -1.59 5.87 8.06
C THR A 83 -1.04 4.87 7.05
N ASP A 84 0.22 4.49 7.21
CA ASP A 84 0.87 3.46 6.39
C ASP A 84 1.35 2.29 7.28
N VAL A 85 1.65 1.16 6.66
CA VAL A 85 2.04 -0.08 7.33
C VAL A 85 3.54 -0.35 7.26
N MET A 86 4.09 -1.00 8.28
CA MET A 86 5.46 -1.54 8.26
C MET A 86 5.40 -3.03 7.89
N PRO A 87 5.88 -3.45 6.70
CA PRO A 87 5.73 -4.83 6.23
C PRO A 87 6.65 -5.84 6.95
N TYR A 88 7.57 -5.36 7.78
CA TYR A 88 8.54 -6.16 8.52
C TYR A 88 8.59 -5.73 9.97
N SER A 89 8.79 -6.70 10.86
CA SER A 89 9.03 -6.45 12.27
C SER A 89 10.35 -5.72 12.48
N LEU A 90 10.34 -4.71 13.34
CA LEU A 90 11.53 -4.02 13.82
C LEU A 90 11.70 -4.33 15.31
N GLY A 91 12.81 -4.98 15.68
CA GLY A 91 13.18 -5.25 17.07
C GLY A 91 14.41 -4.44 17.48
N ILE A 92 14.47 -4.04 18.74
CA ILE A 92 15.66 -3.45 19.35
C ILE A 92 16.12 -4.33 20.51
N VAL A 93 17.44 -4.38 20.73
CA VAL A 93 18.04 -5.00 21.91
C VAL A 93 18.87 -3.93 22.59
N ALA A 94 18.67 -3.74 23.89
CA ALA A 94 19.42 -2.80 24.70
C ALA A 94 20.19 -3.55 25.79
N ALA A 95 21.33 -2.99 26.18
CA ALA A 95 22.15 -3.51 27.25
C ALA A 95 22.51 -2.37 28.20
N ASN A 96 22.39 -2.62 29.49
CA ASN A 96 22.71 -1.67 30.55
C ASN A 96 23.91 -2.16 31.37
N GLN A 97 24.77 -1.23 31.79
CA GLN A 97 25.89 -1.57 32.66
C GLN A 97 25.51 -1.32 34.13
N VAL A 98 25.43 -2.39 34.93
CA VAL A 98 25.14 -2.31 36.38
C VAL A 98 26.31 -2.88 37.15
N GLY A 99 26.97 -2.04 37.96
CA GLY A 99 28.09 -2.46 38.80
C GLY A 99 29.30 -3.00 38.01
N GLY A 100 29.57 -2.46 36.82
CA GLY A 100 30.68 -2.90 35.94
C GLY A 100 30.37 -4.15 35.11
N ARG A 101 29.20 -4.76 35.27
CA ARG A 101 28.73 -5.88 34.44
C ARG A 101 27.75 -5.40 33.38
N MET A 102 27.88 -5.93 32.17
CA MET A 102 26.87 -5.75 31.11
C MET A 102 25.70 -6.67 31.39
N VAL A 103 24.50 -6.11 31.48
CA VAL A 103 23.22 -6.81 31.61
C VAL A 103 22.40 -6.50 30.35
N THR A 104 22.05 -7.53 29.60
CA THR A 104 21.17 -7.43 28.43
C THR A 104 19.75 -7.78 28.86
N ASP A 105 18.76 -7.02 28.38
CA ASP A 105 17.34 -7.42 28.48
C ASP A 105 17.02 -8.59 27.54
#